data_AF-A0A7S1F0L9-F1
#
_entry.id   AF-A0A7S1F0L9-F1
#
_cell.length_a   1.000
_cell.length_b   1.000
_cell.length_c   1.000
_cell.angle_alpha   90.00
_cell.angle_beta   90.00
_cell.angle_gamma   90.00
#
_symmetry.space_group_name_H-M   'P 1'
#
loop_
_entity.id
_entity.type
_entity.pdbx_description
1 polymer ?
#
loop_
_entity_poly.entity_id
_entity_poly.type
_entity_poly.pdbx_seq_one_letter_code
_entity_poly.pdbx_strand_id
1 'polypeptide(L)'
;LANRPGFPFLGNDLIREANVFAVLCLDNPDSASELQLVRSVAPSVPDGVLQTLVHIFSDLRLAVDEGRLQYPYSTRELLAVVRHLNRFPDESLAEALSSILAFDTFDTTVRETLRPIFEKRGVPIASVLGSPLDSKGAEFHETWLRALDVLRSVHLSATAQLNSEEVGRWTTARAEDVTPIVHDVDVRPVMFDPAQ
;
A
#
# COMPACT_ATOMS: atom_id res chain seq x y z
N LEU A 1 16.57 15.95 15.67
CA LEU A 1 17.79 15.20 15.33
C LEU A 1 18.10 15.39 13.84
N ALA A 2 18.58 16.57 13.45
CA ALA A 2 19.11 16.78 12.10
C ALA A 2 20.49 17.42 12.27
N ASN A 3 21.51 16.80 11.68
CA ASN A 3 22.85 17.35 11.68
C ASN A 3 22.83 18.68 10.93
N ARG A 4 23.52 19.69 11.46
CA ARG A 4 23.68 20.97 10.76
C ARG A 4 24.37 20.72 9.42
N PRO A 5 23.85 21.22 8.29
CA PRO A 5 24.54 21.12 7.01
C PRO A 5 25.87 21.86 7.10
N GLY A 6 26.98 21.14 6.91
CA GLY A 6 28.35 21.64 7.01
C GLY A 6 29.35 20.49 6.92
N PHE A 7 30.58 20.78 6.49
CA PHE A 7 31.64 19.77 6.37
C PHE A 7 31.82 19.00 7.70
N PRO A 8 31.85 17.64 7.70
CA PRO A 8 31.84 16.71 6.57
C PRO A 8 30.43 16.22 6.13
N PHE A 9 29.35 16.68 6.76
CA PHE A 9 27.97 16.23 6.52
C PHE A 9 27.28 17.02 5.41
N LEU A 10 27.90 17.10 4.23
CA LEU A 10 27.36 17.76 3.03
C LEU A 10 26.32 16.89 2.28
N GLY A 11 26.06 15.66 2.72
CA GLY A 11 25.12 14.73 2.08
C GLY A 11 25.58 14.17 0.72
N ASN A 12 26.71 14.65 0.19
CA ASN A 12 27.21 14.31 -1.14
C ASN A 12 28.17 13.10 -1.17
N ASP A 13 28.62 12.62 -0.01
CA ASP A 13 29.53 11.45 0.11
C ASP A 13 28.75 10.12 0.19
N LEU A 14 27.43 10.15 0.00
CA LEU A 14 26.56 8.98 0.13
C LEU A 14 27.01 7.84 -0.79
N ILE A 15 27.51 8.13 -2.00
CA ILE A 15 28.03 7.12 -2.92
C ILE A 15 29.38 6.53 -2.46
N ARG A 16 30.26 7.34 -1.85
CA ARG A 16 31.54 6.85 -1.31
C ARG A 16 31.32 5.91 -0.13
N GLU A 17 30.34 6.21 0.72
CA GLU A 17 29.96 5.35 1.85
C GLU A 17 28.96 4.24 1.44
N ALA A 18 28.26 4.38 0.31
CA ALA A 18 27.37 3.32 -0.21
C ALA A 18 28.14 2.07 -0.65
N ASN A 19 29.44 2.19 -0.93
CA ASN A 19 30.29 1.07 -1.39
C ASN A 19 30.62 0.05 -0.28
N VAL A 20 30.07 0.23 0.94
CA VAL A 20 30.09 -0.80 2.00
C VAL A 20 28.78 -1.58 2.11
N PHE A 21 27.77 -1.29 1.27
CA PHE A 21 26.50 -1.98 1.28
C PHE A 21 26.33 -2.88 0.06
N ALA A 22 25.82 -4.09 0.29
CA ALA A 22 25.24 -4.89 -0.77
C ALA A 22 23.86 -4.32 -1.12
N VAL A 23 23.63 -4.00 -2.40
CA VAL A 23 22.35 -3.51 -2.90
C VAL A 23 21.54 -4.69 -3.42
N LEU A 24 20.35 -4.88 -2.86
CA LEU A 24 19.36 -5.83 -3.36
C LEU A 24 18.14 -5.04 -3.84
N CYS A 25 17.89 -5.05 -5.15
CA CYS A 25 16.67 -4.50 -5.71
C CYS A 25 15.55 -5.53 -5.52
N LEU A 26 14.46 -5.11 -4.87
CA LEU A 26 13.28 -5.94 -4.65
C LEU A 26 12.14 -5.44 -5.53
N ASP A 27 11.68 -6.31 -6.42
CA ASP A 27 10.47 -6.09 -7.20
C ASP A 27 9.23 -6.55 -6.42
N ASN A 28 8.03 -6.25 -6.95
CA ASN A 28 6.81 -6.82 -6.41
C ASN A 28 6.83 -8.36 -6.57
N PRO A 29 6.23 -9.12 -5.63
CA PRO A 29 6.18 -10.56 -5.74
C PRO A 29 5.38 -10.98 -6.97
N ASP A 30 5.63 -12.19 -7.48
CA ASP A 30 4.76 -12.79 -8.48
C ASP A 30 3.36 -13.07 -7.88
N SER A 31 2.37 -13.24 -8.75
CA SER A 31 0.97 -13.39 -8.32
C SER A 31 0.75 -14.58 -7.38
N ALA A 32 1.52 -15.67 -7.49
CA ALA A 32 1.38 -16.81 -6.60
C ALA A 32 1.91 -16.47 -5.19
N SER A 33 3.06 -15.80 -5.10
CA SER A 33 3.63 -15.33 -3.85
C SER A 33 2.76 -14.25 -3.19
N GLU A 34 2.22 -13.30 -3.95
CA GLU A 34 1.26 -12.32 -3.43
C GLU A 34 0.01 -13.00 -2.87
N LEU A 35 -0.52 -14.00 -3.59
CA LEU A 35 -1.71 -14.73 -3.14
C LEU A 35 -1.45 -15.46 -1.82
N GLN A 36 -0.28 -16.09 -1.66
CA GLN A 36 0.11 -16.70 -0.38
C GLN A 36 0.22 -15.65 0.74
N LEU A 37 0.80 -14.49 0.44
CA LEU A 37 0.94 -13.41 1.40
C LEU A 37 -0.42 -12.89 1.87
N VAL A 38 -1.34 -12.56 0.95
CA VAL A 38 -2.67 -12.05 1.33
C VAL A 38 -3.49 -13.08 2.10
N ARG A 39 -3.39 -14.38 1.76
CA ARG A 39 -4.02 -15.48 2.51
C ARG A 39 -3.55 -15.54 3.95
N SER A 40 -2.25 -15.35 4.18
CA SER A 40 -1.66 -15.39 5.53
C SER A 40 -2.11 -14.20 6.39
N VAL A 41 -2.38 -13.05 5.76
CA VAL A 41 -2.76 -11.80 6.43
C VAL A 41 -4.26 -11.72 6.73
N ALA A 42 -5.09 -12.32 5.87
CA ALA A 42 -6.55 -12.25 5.96
C ALA A 42 -7.20 -13.62 5.72
N PRO A 43 -7.08 -14.55 6.67
CA PRO A 43 -7.63 -15.90 6.53
C PRO A 43 -9.16 -15.94 6.49
N SER A 44 -9.85 -14.91 6.96
CA SER A 44 -11.31 -14.84 6.97
C SER A 44 -11.91 -14.36 5.65
N VAL A 45 -11.09 -13.81 4.74
CA VAL A 45 -11.57 -13.30 3.45
C VAL A 45 -11.64 -14.45 2.43
N PRO A 46 -12.74 -14.60 1.68
CA PRO A 46 -12.87 -15.67 0.70
C PRO A 46 -11.76 -15.65 -0.36
N ASP A 47 -11.24 -16.83 -0.71
CA ASP A 47 -10.10 -16.96 -1.62
C ASP A 47 -10.35 -16.31 -3.00
N GLY A 48 -11.57 -16.40 -3.52
CA GLY A 48 -11.94 -15.77 -4.79
C GLY A 48 -11.84 -14.24 -4.77
N VAL A 49 -12.07 -13.61 -3.60
CA VAL A 49 -11.90 -12.16 -3.42
C VAL A 49 -10.41 -11.81 -3.38
N LEU A 50 -9.60 -12.60 -2.66
CA LEU A 50 -8.15 -12.42 -2.61
C LEU A 50 -7.50 -12.56 -3.99
N GLN A 51 -7.88 -13.57 -4.77
CA GLN A 51 -7.43 -13.75 -6.14
C GLN A 51 -7.83 -12.57 -7.04
N THR A 52 -9.07 -12.10 -6.92
CA THR A 52 -9.55 -10.92 -7.65
C THR A 52 -8.70 -9.69 -7.34
N LEU A 53 -8.39 -9.45 -6.07
CA LEU A 53 -7.56 -8.32 -5.64
C LEU A 53 -6.13 -8.41 -6.18
N VAL A 54 -5.47 -9.57 -6.07
CA VAL A 54 -4.13 -9.78 -6.64
C VAL A 54 -4.12 -9.50 -8.14
N HIS A 55 -5.13 -9.98 -8.89
CA HIS A 55 -5.23 -9.72 -10.31
C HIS A 55 -5.49 -8.25 -10.65
N ILE A 56 -6.33 -7.55 -9.89
CA ILE A 56 -6.55 -6.11 -10.06
C ILE A 56 -5.25 -5.35 -9.87
N PHE A 57 -4.52 -5.60 -8.78
CA PHE A 57 -3.25 -4.92 -8.50
C PHE A 57 -2.17 -5.25 -9.53
N SER A 58 -2.14 -6.48 -10.05
CA SER A 58 -1.29 -6.85 -11.18
C SER A 58 -1.64 -6.05 -12.44
N ASP A 59 -2.93 -5.96 -12.81
CA ASP A 59 -3.39 -5.23 -13.98
C ASP A 59 -3.13 -3.71 -13.84
N LEU A 60 -3.20 -3.17 -12.61
CA LEU A 60 -2.85 -1.77 -12.30
C LEU A 60 -1.37 -1.48 -12.51
N ARG A 61 -0.48 -2.37 -12.06
CA ARG A 61 0.98 -2.22 -12.26
C ARG A 61 1.35 -2.32 -13.74
N LEU A 62 0.76 -3.26 -14.46
CA LEU A 62 0.92 -3.35 -15.93
C LEU A 62 0.48 -2.05 -16.62
N ALA A 63 -0.58 -1.41 -16.14
CA ALA A 63 -1.00 -0.12 -16.69
C ALA A 63 0.03 1.00 -16.45
N VAL A 64 0.83 0.93 -15.39
CA VAL A 64 1.94 1.85 -15.14
C VAL A 64 3.13 1.54 -16.02
N ASP A 65 3.48 0.26 -16.17
CA ASP A 65 4.56 -0.20 -17.06
C ASP A 65 4.30 0.21 -18.52
N GLU A 66 3.03 0.19 -18.94
CA GLU A 66 2.58 0.65 -20.26
C GLU A 66 2.41 2.17 -20.37
N GLY A 67 2.61 2.92 -19.27
CA GLY A 67 2.48 4.38 -19.23
C GLY A 67 1.04 4.91 -19.27
N ARG A 68 0.04 4.06 -19.08
CA ARG A 68 -1.39 4.44 -19.01
C ARG A 68 -1.75 5.04 -17.64
N LEU A 69 -1.07 4.62 -16.58
CA LEU A 69 -1.16 5.19 -15.24
C LEU A 69 0.20 5.71 -14.81
N GLN A 70 0.22 6.74 -13.97
CA GLN A 70 1.46 7.28 -13.40
C GLN A 70 1.78 6.72 -12.02
N TYR A 71 0.76 6.29 -11.27
CA TYR A 71 0.90 5.88 -9.88
C TYR A 71 1.10 4.35 -9.77
N PRO A 72 2.27 3.88 -9.28
CA PRO A 72 2.55 2.46 -9.10
C PRO A 72 1.93 1.91 -7.82
N TYR A 73 0.75 1.28 -7.94
CA TYR A 73 0.12 0.62 -6.81
C TYR A 73 0.96 -0.54 -6.26
N SER A 74 1.22 -0.50 -4.97
CA SER A 74 2.16 -1.35 -4.25
C SER A 74 1.51 -2.56 -3.59
N THR A 75 2.32 -3.56 -3.24
CA THR A 75 1.88 -4.71 -2.41
C THR A 75 1.32 -4.25 -1.06
N ARG A 76 1.84 -3.14 -0.51
CA ARG A 76 1.37 -2.59 0.76
C ARG A 76 -0.08 -2.11 0.69
N GLU A 77 -0.48 -1.54 -0.43
CA GLU A 77 -1.85 -1.09 -0.67
C GLU A 77 -2.80 -2.27 -0.82
N LEU A 78 -2.41 -3.30 -1.58
CA LEU A 78 -3.16 -4.56 -1.64
C LEU A 78 -3.39 -5.13 -0.22
N LEU A 79 -2.34 -5.18 0.60
CA LEU A 79 -2.44 -5.63 1.98
C LEU A 79 -3.34 -4.74 2.85
N ALA A 80 -3.39 -3.44 2.58
CA ALA A 80 -4.29 -2.54 3.30
C ALA A 80 -5.76 -2.87 3.00
N VAL A 81 -6.13 -3.08 1.73
CA VAL A 81 -7.50 -3.53 1.35
C VAL A 81 -7.83 -4.87 2.02
N VAL A 82 -6.92 -5.82 1.92
CA VAL A 82 -7.11 -7.18 2.43
C VAL A 82 -7.28 -7.19 3.95
N ARG A 83 -6.45 -6.42 4.68
CA ARG A 83 -6.59 -6.26 6.15
C ARG A 83 -7.90 -5.59 6.52
N HIS A 84 -8.33 -4.61 5.74
CA HIS A 84 -9.60 -3.91 5.94
C HIS A 84 -10.78 -4.89 5.82
N LEU A 85 -10.85 -5.66 4.74
CA LEU A 85 -11.91 -6.68 4.55
C LEU A 85 -11.91 -7.75 5.64
N ASN A 86 -10.73 -8.15 6.13
CA ASN A 86 -10.63 -9.11 7.22
C ASN A 86 -11.14 -8.55 8.55
N ARG A 87 -10.99 -7.23 8.75
CA ARG A 87 -11.41 -6.52 9.97
C ARG A 87 -12.89 -6.13 9.93
N PHE A 88 -13.41 -5.81 8.75
CA PHE A 88 -14.76 -5.31 8.51
C PHE A 88 -15.47 -6.20 7.48
N PRO A 89 -15.93 -7.41 7.88
CA PRO A 89 -16.53 -8.37 6.96
C PRO A 89 -17.88 -7.93 6.39
N ASP A 90 -18.54 -6.97 7.04
CA ASP A 90 -19.82 -6.40 6.60
C ASP A 90 -19.64 -5.32 5.53
N GLU A 91 -18.42 -4.80 5.34
CA GLU A 91 -18.13 -3.81 4.30
C GLU A 91 -17.89 -4.47 2.95
N SER A 92 -18.28 -3.75 1.90
CA SER A 92 -18.14 -4.23 0.54
C SER A 92 -16.69 -4.11 0.03
N LEU A 93 -16.34 -4.97 -0.93
CA LEU A 93 -15.08 -4.87 -1.67
C LEU A 93 -14.89 -3.48 -2.30
N ALA A 94 -15.97 -2.87 -2.77
CA ALA A 94 -15.94 -1.56 -3.41
C ALA A 94 -15.58 -0.44 -2.43
N GLU A 95 -16.14 -0.47 -1.21
CA GLU A 95 -15.80 0.48 -0.15
C GLU A 95 -14.33 0.34 0.27
N ALA A 96 -13.84 -0.89 0.45
CA ALA A 96 -12.43 -1.13 0.79
C ALA A 96 -11.46 -0.59 -0.28
N LEU A 97 -11.80 -0.76 -1.57
CA LEU A 97 -11.01 -0.24 -2.69
C LEU A 97 -11.10 1.29 -2.83
N SER A 98 -12.25 1.88 -2.50
CA SER A 98 -12.46 3.34 -2.57
C SER A 98 -11.47 4.10 -1.69
N SER A 99 -11.08 3.52 -0.54
CA SER A 99 -10.10 4.14 0.36
C SER A 99 -8.73 4.33 -0.29
N ILE A 100 -8.35 3.47 -1.23
CA ILE A 100 -7.04 3.54 -1.89
C ILE A 100 -7.13 4.41 -3.15
N LEU A 101 -8.23 4.30 -3.88
CA LEU A 101 -8.46 5.05 -5.12
C LEU A 101 -9.10 6.42 -4.91
N ALA A 102 -9.20 6.88 -3.66
CA ALA A 102 -9.87 8.14 -3.31
C ALA A 102 -9.27 9.33 -4.07
N PHE A 103 -7.93 9.36 -4.22
CA PHE A 103 -7.24 10.42 -4.94
C PHE A 103 -7.52 10.39 -6.45
N ASP A 104 -7.76 9.21 -7.02
CA ASP A 104 -8.00 9.00 -8.45
C ASP A 104 -9.42 9.39 -8.87
N THR A 105 -10.32 9.63 -7.91
CA THR A 105 -11.73 9.98 -8.17
C THR A 105 -11.87 11.30 -8.94
N PHE A 106 -10.92 12.23 -8.78
CA PHE A 106 -10.96 13.56 -9.37
C PHE A 106 -10.34 13.63 -10.78
N ASP A 107 -9.62 12.58 -11.20
CA ASP A 107 -9.00 12.53 -12.51
C ASP A 107 -9.84 11.65 -13.45
N THR A 108 -10.55 12.31 -14.38
CA THR A 108 -11.39 11.63 -15.36
C THR A 108 -10.59 10.72 -16.30
N THR A 109 -9.34 11.07 -16.60
CA THR A 109 -8.46 10.27 -17.46
C THR A 109 -8.03 8.99 -16.76
N VAL A 110 -7.64 9.10 -15.49
CA VAL A 110 -7.31 7.94 -14.64
C VAL A 110 -8.56 7.07 -14.49
N ARG A 111 -9.72 7.66 -14.21
CA ARG A 111 -10.99 6.93 -14.07
C ARG A 111 -11.35 6.11 -15.32
N GLU A 112 -11.20 6.68 -16.51
CA GLU A 112 -11.42 5.93 -17.77
C GLU A 112 -10.40 4.80 -17.97
N THR A 113 -9.18 4.98 -17.47
CA THR A 113 -8.13 3.94 -17.52
C THR A 113 -8.41 2.81 -16.52
N LEU A 114 -8.93 3.13 -15.34
CA LEU A 114 -9.28 2.14 -14.30
C LEU A 114 -10.51 1.31 -14.69
N ARG A 115 -11.50 1.92 -15.36
CA ARG A 115 -12.76 1.26 -15.76
C ARG A 115 -12.56 -0.15 -16.36
N PRO A 116 -11.80 -0.34 -17.46
CA PRO A 116 -11.63 -1.67 -18.05
C PRO A 116 -10.88 -2.65 -17.13
N ILE A 117 -10.00 -2.17 -16.24
CA ILE A 117 -9.26 -3.02 -15.30
C ILE A 117 -10.21 -3.64 -14.28
N PHE A 118 -11.10 -2.85 -13.69
CA PHE A 118 -12.05 -3.30 -12.67
C PHE A 118 -13.21 -4.10 -13.27
N GLU A 119 -13.77 -3.64 -14.40
CA GLU A 119 -14.90 -4.31 -15.05
C GLU A 119 -14.54 -5.69 -15.59
N LYS A 120 -13.31 -5.87 -16.11
CA LYS A 120 -12.76 -7.18 -16.50
C LYS A 120 -12.80 -8.21 -15.37
N ARG A 121 -12.74 -7.75 -14.12
CA ARG A 121 -12.72 -8.57 -12.91
C ARG A 121 -14.07 -8.59 -12.17
N GLY A 122 -15.13 -8.05 -12.79
CA GLY A 122 -16.49 -8.05 -12.25
C GLY A 122 -16.73 -7.03 -11.14
N VAL A 123 -15.85 -6.03 -10.97
CA VAL A 123 -16.01 -4.95 -9.99
C VAL A 123 -16.46 -3.68 -10.73
N PRO A 124 -17.69 -3.19 -10.56
CA PRO A 124 -18.13 -1.98 -11.23
C PRO A 124 -17.37 -0.75 -10.72
N ILE A 125 -16.63 -0.04 -11.58
CA ILE A 125 -15.83 1.13 -11.16
C ILE A 125 -16.70 2.23 -10.53
N ALA A 126 -17.96 2.33 -10.94
CA ALA A 126 -18.93 3.28 -10.36
C ALA A 126 -19.26 2.98 -8.89
N SER A 127 -19.18 1.72 -8.46
CA SER A 127 -19.35 1.37 -7.04
C SER A 127 -18.13 1.75 -6.20
N VAL A 128 -16.95 1.83 -6.82
CA VAL A 128 -15.67 2.12 -6.13
C VAL A 128 -15.40 3.63 -6.07
N LEU A 129 -15.59 4.35 -7.18
CA LEU A 129 -15.27 5.78 -7.31
C LEU A 129 -16.51 6.69 -7.27
N GLY A 130 -17.68 6.13 -6.97
CA GLY A 130 -18.96 6.85 -7.04
C GLY A 130 -19.35 7.27 -8.46
N SER A 131 -20.45 8.01 -8.61
CA SER A 131 -20.87 8.58 -9.90
C SER A 131 -19.90 9.67 -10.39
N PRO A 132 -19.73 9.87 -11.71
CA PRO A 132 -18.94 10.98 -12.24
C PRO A 132 -19.46 12.33 -11.70
N LEU A 133 -18.56 13.23 -11.33
CA LEU A 133 -18.85 14.52 -10.68
C LEU A 133 -19.84 15.42 -11.45
N ASP A 134 -20.09 15.15 -12.72
CA ASP A 134 -21.01 15.90 -13.58
C ASP A 134 -22.50 15.61 -13.30
N SER A 135 -22.82 14.55 -12.54
CA SER A 135 -24.18 14.33 -12.04
C SER A 135 -24.43 15.27 -10.86
N LYS A 136 -25.22 16.33 -11.09
CA LYS A 136 -25.74 17.29 -10.09
C LYS A 136 -25.76 16.71 -8.67
N GLY A 137 -24.86 17.19 -7.81
CA GLY A 137 -24.87 16.96 -6.37
C GLY A 137 -24.83 15.49 -5.98
N ALA A 138 -23.71 14.81 -6.22
CA ALA A 138 -23.47 13.52 -5.61
C ALA A 138 -23.43 13.71 -4.08
N GLU A 139 -24.45 13.20 -3.40
CA GLU A 139 -24.44 12.94 -1.97
C GLU A 139 -23.24 12.02 -1.69
N PHE A 140 -22.10 12.63 -1.37
CA PHE A 140 -20.95 11.91 -0.84
C PHE A 140 -21.43 11.18 0.40
N HIS A 141 -21.33 9.85 0.37
CA HIS A 141 -21.75 8.96 1.44
C HIS A 141 -21.24 9.49 2.78
N GLU A 142 -22.17 9.91 3.67
CA GLU A 142 -21.90 10.48 4.99
C GLU A 142 -20.93 9.63 5.84
N THR A 143 -20.77 8.36 5.49
CA THR A 143 -20.00 7.35 6.23
C THR A 143 -18.53 7.71 6.40
N TRP A 144 -17.86 8.33 5.42
CA TRP A 144 -16.45 8.71 5.57
C TRP A 144 -16.24 9.97 6.41
N LEU A 145 -17.18 10.92 6.36
CA LEU A 145 -17.19 12.06 7.29
C LEU A 145 -17.45 11.57 8.73
N ARG A 146 -18.35 10.59 8.91
CA ARG A 146 -18.57 9.92 10.21
C ARG A 146 -17.33 9.18 10.66
N ALA A 147 -16.63 8.47 9.77
CA ALA A 147 -15.39 7.77 10.09
C ALA A 147 -14.26 8.74 10.48
N LEU A 148 -14.16 9.88 9.80
CA LEU A 148 -13.21 10.95 10.17
C LEU A 148 -13.58 11.61 11.50
N ASP A 149 -14.86 11.82 11.81
CA ASP A 149 -15.30 12.34 13.11
C ASP A 149 -15.07 11.35 14.25
N VAL A 150 -15.30 10.05 14.01
CA VAL A 150 -14.96 8.98 14.96
C VAL A 150 -13.44 8.91 15.16
N LEU A 151 -12.64 8.95 14.10
CA LEU A 151 -11.18 8.95 14.22
C LEU A 151 -10.67 10.21 14.92
N ARG A 152 -11.25 11.39 14.64
CA ARG A 152 -10.89 12.67 15.27
C ARG A 152 -11.29 12.72 16.75
N SER A 153 -12.43 12.15 17.13
CA SER A 153 -12.85 12.03 18.53
C SER A 153 -12.05 10.98 19.31
N VAL A 154 -11.64 9.89 18.67
CA VAL A 154 -10.72 8.90 19.25
C VAL A 154 -9.31 9.48 19.40
N HIS A 155 -8.82 10.27 18.44
CA HIS A 155 -7.50 10.90 18.53
C HIS A 155 -7.40 11.87 19.71
N LEU A 156 -8.48 12.59 20.04
CA LEU A 156 -8.52 13.48 21.20
C LEU A 156 -8.56 12.71 22.54
N SER A 157 -9.08 11.48 22.53
CA SER A 157 -9.21 10.66 23.74
C SER A 157 -7.96 9.80 24.01
N ALA A 158 -7.33 9.25 22.97
CA ALA A 158 -6.15 8.39 23.07
C ALA A 158 -4.85 9.18 23.31
N THR A 159 -4.72 10.39 22.74
CA THR A 159 -3.57 11.27 23.03
C THR A 159 -3.56 11.78 24.48
N ALA A 160 -4.72 11.87 25.13
CA ALA A 160 -4.80 12.19 26.54
C ALA A 160 -4.30 11.05 27.45
N GLN A 161 -4.46 9.78 27.05
CA GLN A 161 -4.01 8.60 27.82
C GLN A 161 -2.54 8.22 27.59
N LEU A 162 -1.96 8.53 26.42
CA LEU A 162 -0.55 8.20 26.13
C LEU A 162 0.47 9.04 26.91
N ASN A 163 0.04 10.12 27.57
CA ASN A 163 0.91 10.97 28.39
C ASN A 163 1.10 10.46 29.84
N SER A 164 0.46 9.35 30.24
CA SER A 164 0.56 8.82 31.61
C SER A 164 1.35 7.52 31.76
N GLU A 165 1.81 6.89 30.67
CA GLU A 165 2.67 5.71 30.77
C GLU A 165 4.14 6.11 30.94
N GLU A 166 4.84 5.51 31.92
CA GLU A 166 6.28 5.68 32.07
C GLU A 166 6.97 5.20 30.78
N VAL A 167 7.66 6.12 30.11
CA VAL A 167 8.44 5.84 28.90
C VAL A 167 9.36 4.66 29.19
N GLY A 168 9.06 3.51 28.56
CA GLY A 168 9.84 2.29 28.70
C GLY A 168 11.33 2.54 28.43
N ARG A 169 12.19 1.95 29.26
CA ARG A 169 13.63 2.10 29.16
C ARG A 169 14.14 1.40 27.90
N TRP A 170 14.62 2.18 26.93
CA TRP A 170 15.30 1.64 25.74
C TRP A 170 16.48 0.78 26.18
N THR A 171 16.47 -0.49 25.77
CA THR A 171 17.62 -1.38 25.92
C THR A 171 18.22 -1.62 24.54
N THR A 172 19.53 -1.47 24.42
CA THR A 172 20.28 -1.83 23.24
C THR A 172 20.49 -3.34 23.24
N ALA A 173 19.73 -4.07 22.42
CA ALA A 173 20.04 -5.47 22.09
C ALA A 173 21.21 -5.50 21.10
N ARG A 174 22.14 -6.46 21.26
CA ARG A 174 23.17 -6.70 20.24
C ARG A 174 22.53 -7.52 19.12
N ALA A 175 22.98 -7.33 17.89
CA ALA A 175 22.44 -8.04 16.71
C ALA A 175 22.48 -9.58 16.86
N GLU A 176 23.32 -10.09 17.76
CA GLU A 176 23.48 -11.51 18.10
C GLU A 176 22.23 -12.12 18.79
N ASP A 177 21.35 -11.28 19.36
CA ASP A 177 20.18 -11.73 20.14
C ASP A 177 18.92 -11.95 19.30
N VAL A 178 18.97 -11.66 17.99
CA VAL A 178 17.82 -11.76 17.08
C VAL A 178 18.00 -12.97 16.17
N THR A 179 17.21 -14.02 16.40
CA THR A 179 17.11 -15.14 15.45
C THR A 179 16.43 -14.65 14.16
N PRO A 180 17.10 -14.67 13.00
CA PRO A 180 16.50 -14.24 11.75
C PRO A 180 15.44 -15.25 11.31
N ILE A 181 14.26 -14.76 10.96
CA ILE A 181 13.27 -15.56 10.23
C ILE A 181 13.73 -15.58 8.77
N VAL A 182 14.17 -16.74 8.29
CA VAL A 182 14.63 -16.93 6.91
C VAL A 182 13.46 -17.42 6.07
N HIS A 183 13.14 -16.66 5.02
CA HIS A 183 12.25 -17.09 3.95
C HIS A 183 13.09 -17.25 2.69
N ASP A 184 13.06 -18.44 2.09
CA ASP A 184 13.70 -18.67 0.79
C ASP A 184 12.86 -17.95 -0.28
N VAL A 185 13.49 -16.99 -0.97
CA VAL A 185 12.89 -16.27 -2.09
C VAL A 185 13.71 -16.64 -3.32
N ASP A 186 13.04 -17.16 -4.35
CA ASP A 186 13.70 -17.52 -5.62
C ASP A 186 14.04 -16.23 -6.39
N VAL A 187 15.26 -15.73 -6.20
CA VAL A 187 15.72 -14.47 -6.80
C VAL A 187 16.27 -14.75 -8.19
N ARG A 188 15.62 -14.21 -9.23
CA ARG A 188 16.20 -14.21 -10.58
C ARG A 188 17.33 -13.19 -10.65
N PRO A 189 18.55 -13.56 -11.09
CA PRO A 189 19.61 -12.59 -11.26
C PRO A 189 19.29 -11.65 -12.43
N VAL A 190 19.13 -10.35 -12.14
CA VAL A 190 19.12 -9.31 -13.17
C VAL A 190 20.57 -9.14 -13.64
N MET A 191 20.89 -9.71 -14.80
CA MET A 191 22.13 -9.38 -15.50
C MET A 191 22.03 -7.93 -15.98
N PHE A 192 22.76 -7.03 -15.32
CA PHE A 192 23.09 -5.75 -15.90
C PHE A 192 24.06 -6.01 -17.05
N ASP A 193 23.57 -5.92 -18.29
CA ASP A 193 24.46 -5.85 -19.46
C ASP A 193 25.22 -4.52 -19.38
N PRO A 194 26.57 -4.51 -19.30
CA PRO A 194 27.32 -3.26 -19.30
C PRO A 194 27.15 -2.59 -20.67
N ALA A 195 26.72 -1.32 -20.64
CA ALA A 195 26.56 -0.48 -21.82
C ALA A 195 27.86 -0.47 -22.67
N GLN A 196 27.72 -0.72 -23.97
CA GLN A 196 28.77 -0.52 -24.98
C GLN A 196 28.98 0.96 -25.27
#